data_AF-A0A937Z718-F1
#
_entry.id   AF-A0A937Z718-F1
#
_cell.length_a   1.000
_cell.length_b   1.000
_cell.length_c   1.000
_cell.angle_alpha   90.00
_cell.angle_beta   90.00
_cell.angle_gamma   90.00
#
_symmetry.space_group_name_H-M   'P 1'
#
loop_
_entity.id
_entity.type
_entity.pdbx_description
1 polymer ?
#
loop_
_entity_poly.entity_id
_entity_poly.type
_entity_poly.pdbx_seq_one_letter_code
_entity_poly.pdbx_strand_id
1 'polypeptide(L)'
;MSGTGRRPRWKFAGASINDSEGCKRTIRRFGAAWSAVRRRREGFMDPRQSAQHAASQGNPAGPGEAVHPQVTKYFGLLEVGAADRQNARAFWAIAEPHMGAAVGRFYEKLRRSEVGSYISDDVVERLMQRQIQHWARLFASRFDEDYVLSVQRVGMRHRDIGLGTAWFVAGYMALKMEFIEAVLKAEIAVVEKGRILKTVEKYVALDMSIALAAYEDTRYVLD
;
A
#
# COMPACT_ATOMS: atom_id res chain seq x y z
N MET A 1 11.12 -17.89 57.24
CA MET A 1 11.93 -17.75 56.00
C MET A 1 10.97 -17.48 54.85
N SER A 2 10.82 -16.22 54.43
CA SER A 2 9.89 -15.80 53.38
C SER A 2 10.66 -14.99 52.32
N GLY A 3 10.89 -15.62 51.17
CA GLY A 3 11.60 -15.02 50.02
C GLY A 3 10.65 -14.23 49.14
N THR A 4 10.96 -12.95 48.91
CA THR A 4 10.20 -12.01 48.09
C THR A 4 10.74 -12.00 46.65
N GLY A 5 9.99 -12.55 45.70
CA GLY A 5 10.28 -12.44 44.26
C GLY A 5 9.60 -11.20 43.66
N ARG A 6 10.36 -10.16 43.31
CA ARG A 6 9.87 -8.97 42.59
C ARG A 6 9.63 -9.31 41.11
N ARG A 7 8.41 -9.05 40.62
CA ARG A 7 8.10 -8.98 39.18
C ARG A 7 8.51 -7.61 38.62
N PRO A 8 8.97 -7.49 37.36
CA PRO A 8 9.30 -6.19 36.77
C PRO A 8 8.03 -5.37 36.53
N ARG A 9 7.97 -4.18 37.12
CA ARG A 9 6.91 -3.19 36.92
C ARG A 9 7.36 -2.23 35.82
N TRP A 10 6.88 -2.42 34.58
CA TRP A 10 7.11 -1.46 33.50
C TRP A 10 6.34 -0.17 33.82
N LYS A 11 7.04 0.84 34.35
CA LYS A 11 6.51 2.20 34.45
C LYS A 11 6.73 2.90 33.11
N PHE A 12 5.68 3.07 32.33
CA PHE A 12 5.66 4.13 31.33
C PHE A 12 5.65 5.47 32.09
N ALA A 13 6.82 6.09 32.22
CA ALA A 13 6.91 7.47 32.67
C ALA A 13 6.32 8.35 31.55
N GLY A 14 5.35 9.19 31.91
CA GLY A 14 4.62 10.02 30.96
C GLY A 14 5.53 10.89 30.11
N ALA A 15 5.48 10.68 28.79
CA ALA A 15 5.91 11.66 27.82
C ALA A 15 4.65 12.40 27.35
N SER A 16 4.52 13.65 27.76
CA SER A 16 3.56 14.58 27.20
C SER A 16 3.89 14.82 25.72
N ILE A 17 2.87 14.89 24.86
CA ILE A 17 2.97 15.16 23.41
C ILE A 17 3.73 16.48 23.08
N ASN A 18 3.97 17.33 24.08
CA ASN A 18 4.71 18.59 23.93
C ASN A 18 6.23 18.50 24.21
N ASP A 19 6.81 17.33 24.51
CA ASP A 19 8.27 17.19 24.67
C ASP A 19 8.98 17.08 23.30
N SER A 20 9.18 18.23 22.66
CA SER A 20 9.86 18.34 21.36
C SER A 20 11.30 17.81 21.38
N GLU A 21 11.99 17.84 22.52
CA GLU A 21 13.36 17.32 22.66
C GLU A 21 13.36 15.79 22.85
N GLY A 22 12.36 15.23 23.53
CA GLY A 22 12.08 13.80 23.57
C GLY A 22 11.83 13.21 22.17
N CYS A 23 11.02 13.89 21.37
CA CYS A 23 10.72 13.49 19.98
C CYS A 23 11.98 13.57 19.08
N LYS A 24 12.71 14.69 19.14
CA LYS A 24 13.97 14.88 18.38
C LYS A 24 15.02 13.82 18.74
N ARG A 25 15.14 13.44 20.01
CA ARG A 25 16.09 12.43 20.48
C ARG A 25 15.73 11.02 20.00
N THR A 26 14.43 10.70 19.94
CA THR A 26 13.94 9.44 19.35
C THR A 26 14.18 9.41 17.83
N ILE A 27 13.88 10.51 17.12
CA ILE A 27 14.13 10.64 15.67
C ILE A 27 15.62 10.54 15.34
N ARG A 28 16.51 11.17 16.12
CA ARG A 28 17.97 11.06 15.94
C ARG A 28 18.48 9.63 16.16
N ARG A 29 17.89 8.88 17.10
CA ARG A 29 18.20 7.45 17.32
C ARG A 29 17.77 6.59 16.13
N PHE A 30 16.60 6.85 15.54
CA PHE A 30 16.16 6.20 14.30
C PHE A 30 17.06 6.60 13.10
N GLY A 31 17.43 7.87 12.96
CA GLY A 31 18.32 8.34 11.88
C GLY A 31 19.75 7.77 11.96
N ALA A 32 20.29 7.59 13.17
CA ALA A 32 21.59 6.96 13.38
C ALA A 32 21.58 5.47 13.03
N ALA A 33 20.49 4.76 13.36
CA ALA A 33 20.29 3.36 12.97
C ALA A 33 20.21 3.20 11.44
N TRP A 34 19.49 4.08 10.74
CA TRP A 34 19.39 4.07 9.27
C TRP A 34 20.70 4.45 8.57
N SER A 35 21.48 5.37 9.14
CA SER A 35 22.80 5.73 8.61
C SER A 35 23.82 4.59 8.74
N ALA A 36 23.69 3.74 9.76
CA ALA A 36 24.48 2.53 9.93
C ALA A 36 24.08 1.42 8.93
N VAL A 37 22.81 1.32 8.57
CA VAL A 37 22.31 0.42 7.50
C VAL A 37 22.82 0.90 6.12
N ARG A 38 22.77 2.20 5.84
CA ARG A 38 23.20 2.79 4.55
C ARG A 38 24.71 2.66 4.29
N ARG A 39 25.53 2.61 5.35
CA ARG A 39 26.99 2.39 5.25
C ARG A 39 27.38 0.93 5.01
N ARG A 40 26.49 -0.05 5.27
CA ARG A 40 26.66 -1.46 4.87
C ARG A 40 26.12 -1.69 3.45
N ARG A 41 26.61 -0.92 2.48
CA ARG A 41 26.21 -1.03 1.07
C ARG A 41 26.69 -2.31 0.37
N GLU A 42 27.26 -3.26 1.11
CA GLU A 42 27.69 -4.59 0.64
C GLU A 42 26.77 -5.72 1.10
N GLY A 43 25.59 -5.42 1.66
CA GLY A 43 24.70 -6.44 2.24
C GLY A 43 23.22 -6.21 2.00
N PHE A 44 22.82 -5.66 0.85
CA PHE A 44 21.45 -5.87 0.39
C PHE A 44 21.30 -7.38 0.14
N MET A 45 20.30 -8.03 0.77
CA MET A 45 20.12 -9.49 0.71
C MET A 45 20.39 -10.03 -0.69
N ASP A 46 21.19 -11.08 -0.77
CA ASP A 46 21.34 -11.87 -1.99
C ASP A 46 19.93 -12.23 -2.50
N PRO A 47 19.59 -11.93 -3.77
CA PRO A 47 18.30 -12.29 -4.37
C PRO A 47 17.91 -13.76 -4.13
N ARG A 48 18.89 -14.66 -3.98
CA ARG A 48 18.69 -16.08 -3.66
C ARG A 48 18.18 -16.31 -2.23
N GLN A 49 18.61 -15.51 -1.26
CA GLN A 49 18.15 -15.58 0.13
C GLN A 49 16.72 -15.04 0.27
N SER A 50 16.37 -13.98 -0.46
CA SER A 50 14.98 -13.49 -0.51
C SER A 50 14.03 -14.51 -1.15
N ALA A 51 14.49 -15.21 -2.20
CA ALA A 51 13.73 -16.29 -2.83
C ALA A 51 13.55 -17.50 -1.90
N GLN A 52 14.58 -17.88 -1.14
CA GLN A 52 14.51 -18.98 -0.16
C GLN A 52 13.59 -18.65 1.03
N HIS A 53 13.61 -17.42 1.53
CA HIS A 53 12.68 -16.98 2.59
C HIS A 53 11.23 -16.90 2.11
N ALA A 54 10.99 -16.49 0.87
CA ALA A 54 9.66 -16.54 0.27
C ALA A 54 9.18 -17.98 0.06
N ALA A 55 10.09 -18.90 -0.30
CA ALA A 55 9.76 -20.32 -0.49
C ALA A 55 9.42 -21.05 0.83
N SER A 56 10.00 -20.64 1.96
CA SER A 56 9.71 -21.25 3.27
C SER A 56 8.36 -20.85 3.87
N GLN A 57 7.70 -19.81 3.33
CA GLN A 57 6.39 -19.32 3.82
C GLN A 57 5.20 -19.99 3.12
N GLY A 58 5.44 -21.00 2.28
CA GLY A 58 4.42 -21.62 1.42
C GLY A 58 4.07 -20.71 0.25
N ASN A 59 3.59 -21.29 -0.86
CA ASN A 59 3.25 -20.51 -2.05
C ASN A 59 2.17 -19.47 -1.69
N PRO A 60 2.47 -18.15 -1.73
CA PRO A 60 1.46 -17.14 -1.49
C PRO A 60 0.50 -17.03 -2.67
N ALA A 61 0.83 -17.61 -3.82
CA ALA A 61 -0.11 -17.88 -4.90
C ALA A 61 -0.99 -19.06 -4.53
N GLY A 62 -2.30 -18.95 -4.73
CA GLY A 62 -3.15 -20.13 -4.77
C GLY A 62 -2.57 -21.16 -5.75
N PRO A 63 -2.90 -22.45 -5.60
CA PRO A 63 -2.34 -23.49 -6.46
C PRO A 63 -2.52 -23.14 -7.95
N GLY A 64 -1.42 -22.99 -8.68
CA GLY A 64 -1.39 -22.83 -10.14
C GLY A 64 -1.26 -21.41 -10.71
N GLU A 65 -1.23 -20.35 -9.90
CA GLU A 65 -1.18 -18.98 -10.45
C GLU A 65 0.24 -18.39 -10.44
N ALA A 66 0.78 -18.05 -11.62
CA ALA A 66 2.09 -17.42 -11.74
C ALA A 66 2.05 -16.01 -11.12
N VAL A 67 2.89 -15.76 -10.11
CA VAL A 67 3.09 -14.42 -9.53
C VAL A 67 4.31 -13.79 -10.17
N HIS A 68 4.16 -12.57 -10.68
CA HIS A 68 5.25 -11.85 -11.33
C HIS A 68 6.41 -11.58 -10.34
N PRO A 69 7.70 -11.75 -10.73
CA PRO A 69 8.85 -11.59 -9.83
C PRO A 69 8.94 -10.24 -9.11
N GLN A 70 8.50 -9.15 -9.78
CA GLN A 70 8.46 -7.81 -9.18
C GLN A 70 7.48 -7.72 -7.99
N VAL A 71 6.47 -8.58 -7.94
CA VAL A 71 5.49 -8.67 -6.85
C VAL A 71 6.04 -9.50 -5.69
N THR A 72 6.77 -10.58 -6.00
CA THR A 72 7.32 -11.52 -5.01
C THR A 72 8.19 -10.83 -3.97
N LYS A 73 9.00 -9.84 -4.35
CA LYS A 73 9.84 -9.08 -3.40
C LYS A 73 9.02 -8.33 -2.34
N TYR A 74 7.84 -7.82 -2.70
CA TYR A 74 6.96 -7.09 -1.79
C TYR A 74 6.12 -8.04 -0.92
N PHE A 75 5.76 -9.20 -1.44
CA PHE A 75 4.99 -10.21 -0.68
C PHE A 75 5.69 -10.64 0.61
N GLY A 76 7.00 -10.84 0.58
CA GLY A 76 7.76 -11.23 1.78
C GLY A 76 7.73 -10.17 2.87
N LEU A 77 7.83 -8.89 2.49
CA LEU A 77 7.77 -7.77 3.44
C LEU A 77 6.35 -7.51 3.97
N LEU A 78 5.35 -7.62 3.08
CA LEU A 78 3.94 -7.36 3.40
C LEU A 78 3.23 -8.58 3.99
N GLU A 79 3.91 -9.73 4.07
CA GLU A 79 3.36 -11.01 4.54
C GLU A 79 2.04 -11.35 3.81
N VAL A 80 2.01 -11.22 2.48
CA VAL A 80 0.81 -11.50 1.69
C VAL A 80 0.63 -13.01 1.55
N GLY A 81 -0.45 -13.56 2.11
CA GLY A 81 -0.74 -14.99 2.07
C GLY A 81 -2.14 -15.36 1.52
N ALA A 82 -2.49 -16.64 1.61
CA ALA A 82 -3.78 -17.16 1.13
C ALA A 82 -4.99 -16.49 1.81
N ALA A 83 -4.88 -16.18 3.11
CA ALA A 83 -5.92 -15.46 3.85
C ALA A 83 -6.14 -14.04 3.30
N ASP A 84 -5.07 -13.35 2.87
CA ASP A 84 -5.20 -12.03 2.24
C ASP A 84 -5.96 -12.12 0.91
N ARG A 85 -5.79 -13.19 0.12
CA ARG A 85 -6.57 -13.37 -1.11
C ARG A 85 -8.05 -13.56 -0.86
N GLN A 86 -8.41 -14.27 0.22
CA GLN A 86 -9.81 -14.42 0.62
C GLN A 86 -10.39 -13.09 1.09
N ASN A 87 -9.65 -12.37 1.94
CA ASN A 87 -10.05 -11.06 2.45
C ASN A 87 -10.19 -10.02 1.32
N ALA A 88 -9.33 -10.07 0.30
CA ALA A 88 -9.39 -9.18 -0.85
C ALA A 88 -10.66 -9.40 -1.68
N ARG A 89 -11.05 -10.66 -1.91
CA ARG A 89 -12.33 -10.98 -2.57
C ARG A 89 -13.54 -10.57 -1.73
N ALA A 90 -13.49 -10.81 -0.42
CA ALA A 90 -14.52 -10.37 0.51
C ALA A 90 -14.66 -8.83 0.52
N PHE A 91 -13.52 -8.12 0.50
CA PHE A 91 -13.49 -6.67 0.34
C PHE A 91 -14.15 -6.23 -0.97
N TRP A 92 -13.79 -6.84 -2.11
CA TRP A 92 -14.36 -6.44 -3.40
C TRP A 92 -15.89 -6.60 -3.42
N ALA A 93 -16.40 -7.70 -2.88
CA ALA A 93 -17.85 -7.93 -2.77
C ALA A 93 -18.57 -6.85 -1.94
N ILE A 94 -17.89 -6.27 -0.93
CA ILE A 94 -18.41 -5.16 -0.13
C ILE A 94 -18.30 -3.84 -0.89
N ALA A 95 -17.17 -3.58 -1.55
CA ALA A 95 -16.86 -2.29 -2.14
C ALA A 95 -17.53 -2.06 -3.50
N GLU A 96 -17.62 -3.10 -4.34
CA GLU A 96 -18.06 -3.04 -5.75
C GLU A 96 -19.39 -2.28 -5.94
N PRO A 97 -20.47 -2.54 -5.17
CA PRO A 97 -21.73 -1.82 -5.33
C PRO A 97 -21.63 -0.31 -5.08
N HIS A 98 -20.59 0.13 -4.35
CA HIS A 98 -20.37 1.52 -3.97
C HIS A 98 -19.29 2.21 -4.82
N MET A 99 -18.58 1.47 -5.67
CA MET A 99 -17.42 1.98 -6.41
C MET A 99 -17.78 3.13 -7.36
N GLY A 100 -18.92 3.07 -8.06
CA GLY A 100 -19.35 4.15 -8.94
C GLY A 100 -19.47 5.48 -8.21
N ALA A 101 -20.14 5.48 -7.05
CA ALA A 101 -20.31 6.67 -6.24
C ALA A 101 -19.00 7.13 -5.57
N ALA A 102 -18.17 6.19 -5.10
CA ALA A 102 -16.87 6.48 -4.50
C ALA A 102 -15.91 7.16 -5.49
N VAL A 103 -15.81 6.62 -6.70
CA VAL A 103 -14.96 7.17 -7.76
C VAL A 103 -15.53 8.50 -8.28
N GLY A 104 -16.85 8.68 -8.33
CA GLY A 104 -17.48 9.96 -8.62
C GLY A 104 -17.06 11.05 -7.62
N ARG A 105 -17.23 10.79 -6.31
CA ARG A 105 -16.78 11.71 -5.25
C ARG A 105 -15.28 12.00 -5.32
N PHE A 106 -14.48 11.01 -5.70
CA PHE A 106 -13.04 11.19 -5.89
C PHE A 106 -12.72 12.20 -7.00
N TYR A 107 -13.34 12.09 -8.18
CA TYR A 107 -13.12 13.05 -9.26
C TYR A 107 -13.71 14.43 -8.97
N GLU A 108 -14.84 14.52 -8.25
CA GLU A 108 -15.35 15.80 -7.74
C GLU A 108 -14.34 16.49 -6.82
N LYS A 109 -13.68 15.74 -5.93
CA LYS A 109 -12.61 16.27 -5.07
C LYS A 109 -11.40 16.72 -5.89
N LEU A 110 -10.95 15.92 -6.88
CA LEU A 110 -9.81 16.26 -7.74
C LEU A 110 -10.06 17.50 -8.60
N ARG A 111 -11.28 17.67 -9.15
CA ARG A 111 -11.63 18.86 -9.95
C ARG A 111 -11.53 20.17 -9.16
N ARG A 112 -11.62 20.12 -7.84
CA ARG A 112 -11.51 21.26 -6.94
C ARG A 112 -10.10 21.48 -6.39
N SER A 113 -9.13 20.65 -6.78
CA SER A 113 -7.74 20.77 -6.33
C SER A 113 -6.83 21.35 -7.42
N GLU A 114 -5.55 21.55 -7.10
CA GLU A 114 -4.53 22.09 -8.03
C GLU A 114 -4.31 21.21 -9.27
N VAL A 115 -4.74 19.94 -9.23
CA VAL A 115 -4.64 18.99 -10.34
C VAL A 115 -5.94 18.86 -11.12
N GLY A 116 -6.93 19.73 -10.86
CA GLY A 116 -8.24 19.69 -11.49
C GLY A 116 -8.20 19.91 -13.01
N SER A 117 -7.20 20.63 -13.52
CA SER A 117 -7.01 20.88 -14.96
C SER A 117 -6.76 19.60 -15.78
N TYR A 118 -6.31 18.51 -15.16
CA TYR A 118 -6.15 17.22 -15.83
C TYR A 118 -7.48 16.47 -16.05
N ILE A 119 -8.58 16.92 -15.43
CA ILE A 119 -9.87 16.22 -15.41
C ILE A 119 -10.92 17.03 -16.19
N SER A 120 -11.02 16.82 -17.49
CA SER A 120 -12.07 17.39 -18.33
C SER A 120 -13.37 16.57 -18.32
N ASP A 121 -14.46 17.18 -18.79
CA ASP A 121 -15.79 16.53 -18.84
C ASP A 121 -15.86 15.38 -19.86
N ASP A 122 -15.14 15.49 -20.96
CA ASP A 122 -15.10 14.47 -22.02
C ASP A 122 -14.32 13.20 -21.62
N VAL A 123 -13.52 13.25 -20.55
CA VAL A 123 -12.69 12.12 -20.10
C VAL A 123 -13.15 11.50 -18.79
N VAL A 124 -13.87 12.24 -17.94
CA VAL A 124 -14.13 11.82 -16.56
C VAL A 124 -14.86 10.48 -16.47
N GLU A 125 -15.88 10.26 -17.30
CA GLU A 125 -16.65 9.01 -17.28
C GLU A 125 -15.75 7.80 -17.64
N ARG A 126 -14.93 7.94 -18.68
CA ARG A 126 -13.96 6.92 -19.07
C ARG A 126 -12.92 6.67 -17.98
N LEU A 127 -12.47 7.72 -17.30
CA LEU A 127 -11.53 7.61 -16.18
C LEU A 127 -12.17 6.88 -14.99
N MET A 128 -13.44 7.14 -14.69
CA MET A 128 -14.18 6.44 -13.64
C MET A 128 -14.25 4.93 -13.92
N GLN A 129 -14.60 4.54 -15.14
CA GLN A 129 -14.65 3.12 -15.53
C GLN A 129 -13.29 2.44 -15.41
N ARG A 130 -12.21 3.12 -15.81
CA ARG A 130 -10.84 2.60 -15.67
C ARG A 130 -10.43 2.42 -14.21
N GLN A 131 -10.79 3.34 -13.33
CA GLN A 131 -10.55 3.19 -11.89
C GLN A 131 -11.26 1.94 -11.35
N ILE A 132 -12.55 1.77 -11.65
CA ILE A 132 -13.33 0.61 -11.19
C ILE A 132 -12.67 -0.70 -11.66
N GLN A 133 -12.30 -0.78 -12.94
CA GLN A 133 -11.63 -1.95 -13.52
C GLN A 133 -10.26 -2.22 -12.89
N HIS A 134 -9.47 -1.18 -12.61
CA HIS A 134 -8.17 -1.30 -11.95
C HIS A 134 -8.31 -1.92 -10.55
N TRP A 135 -9.23 -1.39 -9.73
CA TRP A 135 -9.47 -1.92 -8.39
C TRP A 135 -10.06 -3.33 -8.40
N ALA A 136 -10.99 -3.61 -9.32
CA ALA A 136 -11.52 -4.96 -9.52
C ALA A 136 -10.39 -5.96 -9.79
N ARG A 137 -9.43 -5.58 -10.64
CA ARG A 137 -8.27 -6.41 -10.98
C ARG A 137 -7.36 -6.63 -9.76
N LEU A 138 -7.05 -5.58 -9.01
CA LEU A 138 -6.24 -5.68 -7.78
C LEU A 138 -6.87 -6.65 -6.78
N PHE A 139 -8.16 -6.49 -6.49
CA PHE A 139 -8.85 -7.27 -5.45
C PHE A 139 -9.37 -8.64 -5.92
N ALA A 140 -9.28 -8.93 -7.22
CA ALA A 140 -9.34 -10.31 -7.73
C ALA A 140 -8.13 -11.16 -7.27
N SER A 141 -7.09 -10.52 -6.72
CA SER A 141 -5.86 -11.16 -6.25
C SER A 141 -5.13 -11.93 -7.34
N ARG A 142 -5.13 -11.43 -8.57
CA ARG A 142 -4.40 -12.03 -9.70
C ARG A 142 -3.19 -11.17 -10.04
N PHE A 143 -2.02 -11.60 -9.59
CA PHE A 143 -0.77 -10.83 -9.66
C PHE A 143 0.15 -11.33 -10.79
N ASP A 144 -0.44 -11.53 -11.96
CA ASP A 144 0.23 -11.99 -13.17
C ASP A 144 0.99 -10.85 -13.88
N GLU A 145 1.68 -11.20 -14.97
CA GLU A 145 2.41 -10.24 -15.81
C GLU A 145 1.48 -9.14 -16.34
N ASP A 146 0.28 -9.51 -16.81
CA ASP A 146 -0.70 -8.57 -17.32
C ASP A 146 -1.14 -7.55 -16.27
N TYR A 147 -1.28 -7.97 -15.01
CA TYR A 147 -1.54 -7.06 -13.89
C TYR A 147 -0.40 -6.08 -13.72
N VAL A 148 0.84 -6.56 -13.60
CA VAL A 148 2.02 -5.70 -13.40
C VAL A 148 2.17 -4.68 -14.54
N LEU A 149 2.06 -5.13 -15.80
CA LEU A 149 2.12 -4.25 -16.97
C LEU A 149 0.99 -3.21 -16.96
N SER A 150 -0.20 -3.59 -16.49
CA SER A 150 -1.32 -2.65 -16.34
C SER A 150 -1.00 -1.55 -15.33
N VAL A 151 -0.51 -1.90 -14.14
CA VAL A 151 -0.16 -0.93 -13.09
C VAL A 151 1.00 -0.02 -13.51
N GLN A 152 2.01 -0.59 -14.19
CA GLN A 152 3.10 0.20 -14.76
C GLN A 152 2.59 1.21 -15.80
N ARG A 153 1.67 0.82 -16.68
CA ARG A 153 1.04 1.74 -17.64
C ARG A 153 0.29 2.87 -16.94
N VAL A 154 -0.37 2.60 -15.81
CA VAL A 154 -1.01 3.63 -14.99
C VAL A 154 0.04 4.61 -14.48
N GLY A 155 1.14 4.12 -13.87
CA GLY A 155 2.24 4.97 -13.40
C GLY A 155 2.85 5.82 -14.50
N MET A 156 3.17 5.22 -15.65
CA MET A 156 3.69 5.94 -16.82
C MET A 156 2.72 7.02 -17.30
N ARG A 157 1.42 6.74 -17.40
CA ARG A 157 0.41 7.74 -17.81
C ARG A 157 0.42 8.97 -16.91
N HIS A 158 0.51 8.77 -15.59
CA HIS A 158 0.50 9.87 -14.63
C HIS A 158 1.81 10.65 -14.66
N ARG A 159 2.94 9.98 -14.87
CA ARG A 159 4.24 10.63 -15.11
C ARG A 159 4.23 11.47 -16.39
N ASP A 160 3.72 10.90 -17.49
CA ASP A 160 3.76 11.53 -18.81
C ASP A 160 2.89 12.79 -18.90
N ILE A 161 1.84 12.90 -18.08
CA ILE A 161 1.04 14.14 -17.93
C ILE A 161 1.66 15.14 -16.95
N GLY A 162 2.82 14.84 -16.35
CA GLY A 162 3.49 15.70 -15.38
C GLY A 162 2.89 15.68 -13.98
N LEU A 163 2.07 14.68 -13.62
CA LEU A 163 1.52 14.59 -12.27
C LEU A 163 2.61 14.19 -11.28
N GLY A 164 2.96 15.09 -10.36
CA GLY A 164 3.95 14.83 -9.32
C GLY A 164 3.59 13.64 -8.41
N THR A 165 4.60 12.92 -7.92
CA THR A 165 4.43 11.72 -7.08
C THR A 165 3.65 12.00 -5.79
N ALA A 166 3.79 13.20 -5.19
CA ALA A 166 3.01 13.59 -4.02
C ALA A 166 1.50 13.62 -4.29
N TRP A 167 1.10 14.17 -5.45
CA TRP A 167 -0.31 14.18 -5.88
C TRP A 167 -0.81 12.78 -6.23
N PHE A 168 0.04 11.95 -6.84
CA PHE A 168 -0.27 10.56 -7.12
C PHE A 168 -0.58 9.78 -5.83
N VAL A 169 0.28 9.88 -4.82
CA VAL A 169 0.08 9.24 -3.50
C VAL A 169 -1.16 9.79 -2.80
N ALA A 170 -1.37 11.12 -2.83
CA ALA A 170 -2.56 11.74 -2.26
C ALA A 170 -3.85 11.21 -2.92
N GLY A 171 -3.84 10.99 -4.24
CA GLY A 171 -4.95 10.38 -4.98
C GLY A 171 -5.30 8.97 -4.49
N TYR A 172 -4.30 8.12 -4.29
CA TYR A 172 -4.48 6.80 -3.69
C TYR A 172 -5.13 6.88 -2.31
N MET A 173 -4.63 7.77 -1.45
CA MET A 173 -5.15 7.90 -0.09
C MET A 173 -6.60 8.42 -0.09
N ALA A 174 -6.92 9.37 -0.97
CA ALA A 174 -8.27 9.93 -1.10
C ALA A 174 -9.30 8.86 -1.47
N LEU A 175 -8.98 7.96 -2.40
CA LEU A 175 -9.87 6.87 -2.76
C LEU A 175 -9.88 5.75 -1.71
N LYS A 176 -8.74 5.46 -1.07
CA LYS A 176 -8.66 4.49 0.04
C LYS A 176 -9.58 4.87 1.21
N MET A 177 -9.81 6.16 1.48
CA MET A 177 -10.77 6.57 2.50
C MET A 177 -12.19 6.09 2.19
N GLU A 178 -12.58 6.02 0.92
CA GLU A 178 -13.89 5.49 0.51
C GLU A 178 -13.95 3.96 0.73
N PHE A 179 -12.84 3.25 0.55
CA PHE A 179 -12.75 1.81 0.85
C PHE A 179 -12.90 1.53 2.33
N ILE A 180 -12.25 2.33 3.18
CA ILE A 180 -12.36 2.22 4.63
C ILE A 180 -13.81 2.43 5.04
N GLU A 181 -14.46 3.47 4.53
CA GLU A 181 -15.86 3.77 4.83
C GLU A 181 -16.81 2.63 4.42
N ALA A 182 -16.60 2.02 3.25
CA ALA A 182 -17.39 0.87 2.80
C ALA A 182 -17.27 -0.32 3.77
N VAL A 183 -16.06 -0.63 4.23
CA VAL A 183 -15.83 -1.73 5.19
C VAL A 183 -16.40 -1.41 6.57
N LEU A 184 -16.30 -0.16 7.01
CA LEU A 184 -16.87 0.27 8.29
C LEU A 184 -18.40 0.18 8.31
N LYS A 185 -19.06 0.44 7.18
CA LYS A 185 -20.52 0.33 7.01
C LYS A 185 -21.02 -1.10 6.77
N ALA A 186 -20.14 -2.04 6.42
CA ALA A 186 -20.54 -3.42 6.19
C ALA A 186 -21.08 -4.07 7.48
N GLU A 187 -22.17 -4.81 7.38
CA GLU A 187 -22.80 -5.55 8.49
C GLU A 187 -22.08 -6.90 8.72
N ILE A 188 -20.81 -6.84 9.10
CA ILE A 188 -19.93 -7.98 9.39
C ILE A 188 -19.21 -7.80 10.73
N ALA A 189 -18.63 -8.89 11.26
CA ALA A 189 -17.95 -8.85 12.56
C ALA A 189 -16.75 -7.88 12.56
N VAL A 190 -16.52 -7.18 13.68
CA VAL A 190 -15.41 -6.21 13.83
C VAL A 190 -14.04 -6.83 13.53
N VAL A 191 -13.84 -8.08 13.94
CA VAL A 191 -12.61 -8.82 13.65
C VAL A 191 -12.41 -9.04 12.14
N GLU A 192 -13.50 -9.28 11.42
CA GLU A 192 -13.48 -9.44 9.96
C GLU A 192 -13.17 -8.12 9.25
N LYS A 193 -13.78 -7.01 9.69
CA LYS A 193 -13.43 -5.65 9.24
C LYS A 193 -11.93 -5.39 9.39
N GLY A 194 -11.36 -5.71 10.55
CA GLY A 194 -9.93 -5.54 10.81
C GLY A 194 -9.03 -6.36 9.88
N ARG A 195 -9.40 -7.61 9.58
CA ARG A 195 -8.68 -8.48 8.64
C ARG A 195 -8.74 -7.93 7.21
N ILE A 196 -9.93 -7.53 6.76
CA ILE A 196 -10.14 -6.92 5.46
C ILE A 196 -9.31 -5.63 5.32
N LEU A 197 -9.38 -4.72 6.29
CA LEU A 197 -8.64 -3.45 6.24
C LEU A 197 -7.12 -3.67 6.22
N LYS A 198 -6.60 -4.65 6.98
CA LYS A 198 -5.18 -5.02 6.92
C LYS A 198 -4.79 -5.50 5.52
N THR A 199 -5.63 -6.32 4.88
CA THR A 199 -5.40 -6.78 3.50
C THR A 199 -5.47 -5.62 2.49
N VAL A 200 -6.46 -4.72 2.61
CA VAL A 200 -6.58 -3.53 1.76
C VAL A 200 -5.30 -2.69 1.82
N GLU A 201 -4.75 -2.46 3.01
CA GLU A 201 -3.51 -1.70 3.17
C GLU A 201 -2.32 -2.35 2.45
N LYS A 202 -2.15 -3.68 2.61
CA LYS A 202 -1.09 -4.42 1.91
C LYS A 202 -1.23 -4.31 0.39
N TYR A 203 -2.45 -4.48 -0.12
CA TYR A 203 -2.71 -4.50 -1.56
C TYR A 203 -2.52 -3.12 -2.18
N VAL A 204 -3.02 -2.07 -1.51
CA VAL A 204 -2.81 -0.69 -1.93
C VAL A 204 -1.33 -0.32 -1.91
N ALA A 205 -0.58 -0.72 -0.86
CA ALA A 205 0.86 -0.47 -0.78
C ALA A 205 1.63 -1.17 -1.91
N LEU A 206 1.27 -2.41 -2.25
CA LEU A 206 1.84 -3.15 -3.36
C LEU A 206 1.58 -2.45 -4.71
N ASP A 207 0.32 -2.14 -5.00
CA ASP A 207 -0.12 -1.50 -6.24
C ASP A 207 0.57 -0.14 -6.45
N MET A 208 0.56 0.69 -5.40
CA MET A 208 1.25 1.98 -5.39
C MET A 208 2.77 1.84 -5.58
N SER A 209 3.40 0.82 -5.01
CA SER A 209 4.84 0.57 -5.18
C SER A 209 5.20 0.20 -6.63
N ILE A 210 4.36 -0.58 -7.30
CA ILE A 210 4.57 -0.94 -8.71
C ILE A 210 4.37 0.29 -9.60
N ALA A 211 3.34 1.10 -9.32
CA ALA A 211 3.07 2.31 -10.10
C ALA A 211 4.17 3.37 -9.93
N LEU A 212 4.67 3.57 -8.70
CA LEU A 212 5.75 4.53 -8.41
C LEU A 212 7.09 4.11 -9.03
N ALA A 213 7.35 2.81 -9.23
CA ALA A 213 8.54 2.37 -9.94
C ALA A 213 8.62 2.93 -11.38
N ALA A 214 7.47 3.24 -12.02
CA ALA A 214 7.45 3.88 -13.34
C ALA A 214 7.91 5.35 -13.31
N TYR A 215 7.89 6.01 -12.14
CA TYR A 215 8.43 7.35 -11.93
C TYR A 215 9.95 7.33 -11.69
N GLU A 216 10.52 6.20 -11.26
CA GLU A 216 11.95 6.09 -10.93
C GLU A 216 12.85 5.83 -12.14
N ASP A 217 12.27 5.39 -13.27
CA ASP A 217 13.02 5.11 -14.51
C ASP A 217 13.55 6.40 -15.21
N THR A 218 13.12 7.57 -14.74
CA THR A 218 13.87 8.81 -14.96
C THR A 218 15.04 8.85 -13.99
N ARG A 219 16.18 8.30 -14.43
CA ARG A 219 17.51 8.69 -13.91
C ARG A 219 17.51 10.20 -13.69
N TYR A 220 17.91 10.61 -12.48
CA TYR A 220 18.25 11.98 -12.10
C TYR A 220 18.78 12.80 -13.29
N VAL A 221 17.93 13.64 -13.87
CA VAL A 221 18.37 14.86 -14.56
C VAL A 221 18.05 15.98 -13.58
N LEU A 222 18.99 16.20 -12.66
CA LEU A 222 19.17 17.53 -12.10
C LEU A 222 20.14 18.19 -13.07
N ASP A 223 19.63 19.10 -13.89
CA ASP A 223 20.44 20.15 -14.50
C ASP A 223 20.93 21.10 -13.39
#